data_AF-A0A1Q7IUI3-F1
#
_entry.id   AF-A0A1Q7IUI3-F1
#
_cell.length_a   1.000
_cell.length_b   1.000
_cell.length_c   1.000
_cell.angle_alpha   90.00
_cell.angle_beta   90.00
_cell.angle_gamma   90.00
#
_symmetry.space_group_name_H-M   'P 1'
#
loop_
_entity.id
_entity.type
_entity.pdbx_description
1 polymer ?
#
loop_
_entity_poly.entity_id
_entity_poly.type
_entity_poly.pdbx_seq_one_letter_code
_entity_poly.pdbx_strand_id
1 'polypeptide(L)'
;MKERVVARIRRERDGNWLVTFPEIRGAHTYGRSLNQLRRRIPEVLRLWDRDPARLDVIEVLDLPTSLKRAISVATKQRVELEMQSQTVQRDLERTIRRLQSQLKLGVRDSGELLGISPQYAHKLRHRKDVSHAAKVGKATSTRLPR
;
A
#
# COMPACT_ATOMS: atom_id res chain seq x y z
N MET A 1 14.53 -18.77 -13.09
CA MET A 1 13.30 -18.03 -13.48
C MET A 1 12.14 -18.68 -12.75
N LYS A 2 11.27 -17.92 -12.09
CA LYS A 2 10.09 -18.49 -11.40
C LYS A 2 9.03 -18.85 -12.44
N GLU A 3 8.37 -19.99 -12.25
CA GLU A 3 7.21 -20.37 -13.06
C GLU A 3 6.05 -19.43 -12.72
N ARG A 4 5.36 -18.91 -13.74
CA ARG A 4 4.21 -18.03 -13.57
C ARG A 4 2.94 -18.83 -13.53
N VAL A 5 2.06 -18.53 -12.58
CA VAL A 5 0.75 -19.16 -12.43
C VAL A 5 -0.31 -18.07 -12.28
N VAL A 6 -1.39 -18.17 -13.04
CA VAL A 6 -2.48 -17.19 -12.99
C VAL A 6 -3.53 -17.63 -11.98
N ALA A 7 -3.81 -16.76 -11.01
CA ALA A 7 -4.87 -16.94 -10.03
C ALA A 7 -6.08 -16.10 -10.43
N ARG A 8 -7.10 -16.71 -11.03
CA ARG A 8 -8.35 -16.03 -11.40
C ARG A 8 -9.27 -15.94 -10.19
N ILE A 9 -9.50 -14.72 -9.73
CA ILE A 9 -10.28 -14.42 -8.54
C ILE A 9 -11.61 -13.82 -8.95
N ARG A 10 -12.72 -14.41 -8.51
CA ARG A 10 -14.07 -13.87 -8.77
C ARG A 10 -14.87 -13.77 -7.49
N ARG A 11 -15.89 -12.92 -7.51
CA ARG A 11 -16.87 -12.80 -6.43
C ARG A 11 -18.03 -13.75 -6.70
N GLU A 12 -18.31 -14.64 -5.77
CA GLU A 12 -19.43 -15.58 -5.83
C GLU A 12 -20.74 -14.93 -5.32
N ARG A 13 -21.87 -15.53 -5.67
CA ARG A 13 -23.22 -15.02 -5.30
C ARG A 13 -23.47 -15.03 -3.79
N ASP A 14 -22.85 -15.96 -3.08
CA ASP A 14 -22.90 -16.09 -1.62
C ASP A 14 -22.02 -15.05 -0.89
N GLY A 15 -21.32 -14.19 -1.64
CA GLY A 15 -20.43 -13.19 -1.08
C GLY A 15 -19.06 -13.74 -0.67
N ASN A 16 -18.69 -14.96 -1.05
CA ASN A 16 -17.32 -15.42 -0.93
C ASN A 16 -16.48 -15.00 -2.15
N TRP A 17 -15.17 -14.97 -1.98
CA TRP A 17 -14.23 -14.91 -3.07
C TRP A 17 -13.78 -16.32 -3.42
N LEU A 18 -13.79 -16.66 -4.71
CA LEU A 18 -13.25 -17.91 -5.23
C LEU A 18 -11.98 -17.59 -6.01
N VAL A 19 -10.93 -18.38 -5.81
CA VAL A 19 -9.76 -18.41 -6.69
C VAL A 19 -9.70 -19.75 -7.43
N THR A 20 -9.38 -19.68 -8.72
CA THR A 20 -9.13 -20.83 -9.58
C THR A 20 -7.80 -20.63 -10.31
N PHE A 21 -7.13 -21.73 -10.65
CA PHE A 21 -5.86 -21.72 -11.38
C PHE A 21 -6.07 -22.42 -12.73
N PRO A 22 -6.22 -21.69 -13.84
CA PRO A 22 -6.50 -22.31 -15.14
C PRO A 22 -5.46 -23.34 -15.58
N GLU A 23 -4.19 -23.15 -15.19
CA GLU A 23 -3.11 -24.08 -15.50
C GLU A 23 -3.04 -25.31 -14.56
N ILE A 24 -3.76 -25.29 -13.43
CA ILE A 24 -3.71 -26.34 -12.41
C ILE A 24 -5.13 -26.90 -12.20
N ARG A 25 -5.45 -27.95 -12.94
CA ARG A 25 -6.79 -28.54 -12.95
C ARG A 25 -7.21 -29.00 -11.55
N GLY A 26 -8.39 -28.55 -11.12
CA GLY A 26 -8.96 -28.88 -9.81
C GLY A 26 -8.44 -28.01 -8.65
N ALA A 27 -7.35 -27.24 -8.83
CA ALA A 27 -6.88 -26.34 -7.78
C ALA A 27 -7.79 -25.12 -7.68
N HIS A 28 -8.47 -25.01 -6.54
CA HIS A 28 -9.30 -23.86 -6.19
C HIS A 28 -9.47 -23.76 -4.68
N THR A 29 -9.72 -22.56 -4.18
CA THR A 29 -10.07 -22.33 -2.77
C THR A 29 -10.92 -21.08 -2.65
N TYR A 30 -11.54 -20.88 -1.50
CA TYR A 30 -12.40 -19.74 -1.24
C TYR A 30 -12.04 -19.02 0.07
N GLY A 31 -12.45 -17.76 0.17
CA GLY A 31 -12.28 -16.94 1.36
C GLY A 31 -13.35 -15.86 1.44
N ARG A 32 -13.76 -15.51 2.67
CA ARG A 32 -14.74 -14.44 2.93
C ARG A 32 -14.20 -13.05 2.57
N SER A 33 -12.87 -12.90 2.54
CA SER A 33 -12.16 -11.68 2.11
C SER A 33 -10.98 -12.01 1.19
N LEU A 34 -10.54 -11.03 0.39
CA LEU A 34 -9.34 -11.16 -0.45
C LEU A 34 -8.09 -11.47 0.38
N ASN A 35 -7.97 -10.93 1.61
CA ASN A 35 -6.85 -11.23 2.49
C ASN A 35 -6.85 -12.71 2.92
N GLN A 36 -8.01 -13.22 3.32
CA GLN A 36 -8.14 -14.64 3.67
C GLN A 36 -7.83 -15.53 2.45
N LEU A 37 -8.36 -15.19 1.28
CA LEU A 37 -8.11 -15.92 0.03
C LEU A 37 -6.60 -15.98 -0.26
N ARG A 38 -5.89 -14.85 -0.15
CA ARG A 38 -4.43 -14.77 -0.36
C ARG A 38 -3.62 -15.63 0.60
N ARG A 39 -4.06 -15.75 1.86
CA ARG A 39 -3.41 -16.65 2.83
C ARG A 39 -3.59 -18.13 2.48
N ARG A 40 -4.71 -18.49 1.82
CA ARG A 40 -5.05 -19.87 1.42
C ARG A 40 -4.46 -20.29 0.07
N ILE A 41 -4.14 -19.33 -0.80
CA ILE A 41 -3.50 -19.60 -2.10
C ILE A 41 -2.24 -20.48 -1.97
N PRO A 42 -1.30 -20.19 -1.06
CA PRO A 42 -0.14 -21.05 -0.84
C PRO A 42 -0.49 -22.47 -0.38
N GLU A 43 -1.52 -22.63 0.44
CA GLU A 43 -1.96 -23.93 0.96
C GLU A 43 -2.50 -24.81 -0.17
N VAL A 44 -3.39 -24.26 -1.01
CA VAL A 44 -3.93 -25.00 -2.15
C VAL A 44 -2.86 -25.32 -3.18
N LEU A 45 -1.89 -24.44 -3.44
CA LEU A 45 -0.82 -24.76 -4.39
C LEU A 45 0.06 -25.92 -3.91
N ARG A 46 0.35 -25.99 -2.60
CA ARG A 46 1.11 -27.10 -2.00
C ARG A 46 0.39 -28.44 -2.09
N LEU A 47 -0.93 -28.46 -2.02
CA LEU A 47 -1.73 -29.68 -2.20
C LEU A 47 -1.61 -30.27 -3.61
N TRP A 48 -1.13 -29.49 -4.59
CA TRP A 48 -0.85 -29.92 -5.97
C TRP A 48 0.66 -29.96 -6.26
N ASP A 49 1.49 -30.16 -5.23
CA ASP A 49 2.96 -30.24 -5.32
C ASP A 49 3.62 -29.01 -5.98
N ARG A 50 2.95 -27.86 -5.93
CA ARG A 50 3.49 -26.59 -6.41
C ARG A 50 4.01 -25.77 -5.26
N ASP A 51 5.34 -25.63 -5.17
CA ASP A 51 5.99 -24.80 -4.16
C ASP A 51 5.73 -23.29 -4.43
N PRO A 52 4.94 -22.60 -3.59
CA PRO A 52 4.64 -21.19 -3.79
C PRO A 52 5.88 -20.28 -3.76
N ALA A 53 6.97 -20.72 -3.13
CA ALA A 53 8.22 -19.95 -3.11
C ALA A 53 8.90 -19.90 -4.49
N ARG A 54 8.64 -20.91 -5.35
CA ARG A 54 9.17 -21.03 -6.71
C ARG A 54 8.23 -20.47 -7.77
N LEU A 55 7.01 -20.10 -7.38
CA LEU A 55 6.00 -19.53 -8.27
C LEU A 55 5.96 -18.00 -8.19
N ASP A 56 5.59 -17.41 -9.32
CA ASP A 56 5.15 -16.02 -9.45
C ASP A 56 3.64 -16.03 -9.70
N VAL A 57 2.86 -15.82 -8.64
CA VAL A 57 1.39 -15.91 -8.67
C VAL A 57 0.81 -14.58 -9.11
N ILE A 58 0.19 -14.57 -10.30
CA ILE A 58 -0.43 -13.38 -10.89
C ILE A 58 -1.93 -13.39 -10.59
N GLU A 59 -2.37 -12.53 -9.69
CA GLU A 59 -3.79 -12.36 -9.37
C GLU A 59 -4.52 -11.59 -10.47
N VAL A 60 -5.58 -12.19 -11.02
CA VAL A 60 -6.48 -11.54 -11.98
C VAL A 60 -7.89 -11.51 -11.38
N LEU A 61 -8.34 -10.32 -10.97
CA LEU A 61 -9.69 -10.14 -10.47
C LEU A 61 -10.69 -10.01 -11.64
N ASP A 62 -11.68 -10.90 -11.65
CA ASP A 62 -12.82 -10.85 -12.54
C ASP A 62 -13.86 -9.88 -11.98
N LEU A 63 -13.75 -8.64 -12.46
CA LEU A 63 -14.63 -7.54 -12.12
C LEU A 63 -15.15 -6.92 -13.43
N PRO A 64 -16.41 -6.45 -13.46
CA PRO A 64 -16.93 -5.65 -14.57
C PRO A 64 -15.99 -4.51 -14.94
N THR A 65 -15.85 -4.24 -16.23
CA THR A 65 -14.93 -3.20 -16.75
C THR A 65 -15.21 -1.82 -16.13
N SER A 66 -16.47 -1.48 -15.88
CA SER A 66 -16.87 -0.25 -15.20
C SER A 66 -16.29 -0.14 -13.78
N LEU A 67 -16.35 -1.22 -12.99
CA LEU A 67 -15.78 -1.27 -11.64
C LEU A 67 -14.25 -1.26 -11.66
N LYS A 68 -13.62 -1.96 -12.61
CA LYS A 68 -12.15 -1.89 -12.79
C LYS A 68 -11.69 -0.44 -13.04
N ARG A 69 -12.39 0.27 -13.91
CA ARG A 69 -12.12 1.69 -14.20
C ARG A 69 -12.33 2.56 -12.95
N ALA A 70 -13.46 2.40 -12.26
CA ALA A 70 -13.75 3.17 -11.04
C ALA A 70 -12.69 2.95 -9.94
N ILE A 71 -12.29 1.70 -9.68
CA ILE A 71 -11.23 1.36 -8.72
C ILE A 71 -9.89 1.98 -9.14
N SER A 72 -9.55 1.90 -10.43
CA SER A 72 -8.31 2.48 -10.96
C SER A 72 -8.26 4.00 -10.76
N VAL A 73 -9.34 4.70 -11.11
CA VAL A 73 -9.46 6.16 -10.92
C VAL A 73 -9.35 6.52 -9.45
N ALA A 74 -10.13 5.87 -8.57
CA ALA A 74 -10.10 6.15 -7.13
C ALA A 74 -8.73 5.86 -6.51
N THR A 75 -8.06 4.79 -6.93
CA THR A 75 -6.72 4.45 -6.45
C THR A 75 -5.69 5.48 -6.90
N LYS A 76 -5.76 5.91 -8.18
CA LYS A 76 -4.88 6.95 -8.73
C LYS A 76 -5.05 8.27 -7.98
N GLN A 77 -6.29 8.73 -7.82
CA GLN A 77 -6.61 9.96 -7.08
C GLN A 77 -6.12 9.90 -5.63
N ARG A 78 -6.29 8.75 -4.95
CA ARG A 78 -5.77 8.56 -3.58
C ARG A 78 -4.26 8.71 -3.54
N VAL A 79 -3.53 8.06 -4.45
CA VAL A 79 -2.07 8.13 -4.50
C VAL A 79 -1.60 9.55 -4.81
N GLU A 80 -2.24 10.24 -5.76
CA GLU A 80 -1.96 11.64 -6.07
C GLU A 80 -2.18 12.56 -4.87
N LEU A 81 -3.30 12.40 -4.16
CA LEU A 81 -3.59 13.14 -2.93
C LEU A 81 -2.57 12.86 -1.83
N GLU A 82 -2.16 11.61 -1.63
CA GLU A 82 -1.13 11.23 -0.67
C GLU A 82 0.22 11.89 -1.00
N MET A 83 0.61 11.90 -2.28
CA MET A 83 1.85 12.54 -2.73
C MET A 83 1.82 14.06 -2.55
N GLN A 84 0.71 14.71 -2.96
CA GLN A 84 0.53 16.15 -2.80
C GLN A 84 0.54 16.53 -1.31
N SER A 85 -0.17 15.77 -0.47
CA SER A 85 -0.19 15.98 0.99
C SER A 85 1.20 15.88 1.60
N GLN A 86 2.03 14.92 1.17
CA GLN A 86 3.42 14.83 1.61
C GLN A 86 4.26 16.04 1.19
N THR A 87 4.09 16.55 -0.03
CA THR A 87 4.79 17.74 -0.53
C THR A 87 4.38 18.98 0.27
N VAL A 88 3.08 19.22 0.41
CA VAL A 88 2.55 20.35 1.22
C VAL A 88 3.09 20.29 2.64
N GLN A 89 3.09 19.12 3.27
CA GLN A 89 3.62 18.96 4.63
C GLN A 89 5.10 19.33 4.74
N ARG A 90 5.94 18.94 3.77
CA ARG A 90 7.37 19.30 3.72
C ARG A 90 7.58 20.80 3.53
N ASP A 91 6.79 21.42 2.66
CA ASP A 91 6.91 22.86 2.38
C ASP A 91 6.44 23.69 3.57
N LEU A 92 5.37 23.29 4.25
CA LEU A 92 4.92 23.90 5.51
C LEU A 92 6.01 23.77 6.59
N GLU A 93 6.57 22.58 6.78
CA GLU A 93 7.65 22.38 7.76
C GLU A 93 8.86 23.27 7.47
N ARG A 94 9.33 23.30 6.21
CA ARG A 94 10.45 24.15 5.80
C ARG A 94 10.15 25.63 6.04
N THR A 95 8.93 26.06 5.74
CA THR A 95 8.50 27.44 5.90
C THR A 95 8.42 27.83 7.37
N ILE A 96 7.85 26.99 8.24
CA ILE A 96 7.84 27.19 9.69
C ILE A 96 9.28 27.38 10.21
N ARG A 97 10.22 26.50 9.82
CA ARG A 97 11.64 26.63 10.23
C ARG A 97 12.27 27.94 9.76
N ARG A 98 11.94 28.41 8.56
CA ARG A 98 12.41 29.71 8.04
C ARG A 98 11.84 30.89 8.82
N LEU A 99 10.53 30.90 9.06
CA LEU A 99 9.86 31.94 9.87
C LEU A 99 10.47 32.05 11.28
N GLN A 100 10.75 30.91 11.91
CA GLN A 100 11.38 30.87 13.24
C GLN A 100 12.84 31.32 13.23
N SER A 101 13.62 30.93 12.22
CA SER A 101 15.05 31.26 12.18
C SER A 101 15.33 32.70 11.77
N GLN A 102 14.60 33.20 10.77
CA GLN A 102 14.81 34.51 10.15
C GLN A 102 14.04 35.63 10.85
N LEU A 103 12.80 35.40 11.27
CA LEU A 103 11.94 36.40 11.91
C LEU A 103 11.75 36.18 13.42
N LYS A 104 12.36 35.12 13.98
CA LYS A 104 12.24 34.75 15.41
C LYS A 104 10.80 34.55 15.89
N LEU A 105 9.89 34.23 14.97
CA LEU A 105 8.47 34.03 15.30
C LEU A 105 8.25 32.78 16.16
N GLY A 106 7.24 32.84 17.03
CA GLY A 106 6.76 31.68 17.77
C GLY A 106 6.07 30.66 16.85
N VAL A 107 5.89 29.42 17.34
CA VAL A 107 5.12 28.38 16.62
C VAL A 107 3.67 28.83 16.35
N ARG A 108 3.09 29.59 17.28
CA ARG A 108 1.72 30.09 17.20
C ARG A 108 1.56 31.04 16.02
N ASP A 109 2.36 32.09 15.96
CA ASP A 109 2.31 33.10 14.89
C ASP A 109 2.69 32.50 13.53
N SER A 110 3.64 31.55 13.53
CA SER A 110 3.98 30.80 12.31
C SER A 110 2.80 29.98 11.77
N GLY A 111 1.99 29.40 12.66
CA GLY A 111 0.78 28.68 12.28
C GLY A 111 -0.30 29.61 11.73
N GLU A 112 -0.49 30.76 12.40
CA GLU A 112 -1.45 31.78 12.00
C GLU A 112 -1.15 32.34 10.60
N LEU A 113 0.11 32.70 10.32
CA LEU A 113 0.54 33.16 8.99
C LEU A 113 0.34 32.11 7.88
N LEU A 114 0.42 30.83 8.22
CA LEU A 114 0.25 29.73 7.28
C LEU A 114 -1.19 29.21 7.22
N GLY A 115 -2.12 29.82 7.94
CA GLY A 115 -3.53 29.42 7.98
C GLY A 115 -3.75 28.02 8.58
N ILE A 116 -2.86 27.58 9.48
CA ILE A 116 -2.93 26.27 10.15
C ILE A 116 -3.01 26.41 11.66
N SER A 117 -3.56 25.39 12.34
CA SER A 117 -3.63 25.42 13.79
C SER A 117 -2.23 25.39 14.44
N PRO A 118 -2.04 26.06 15.59
CA PRO A 118 -0.78 26.02 16.32
C PRO A 118 -0.33 24.60 16.69
N GLN A 119 -1.27 23.70 16.98
CA GLN A 119 -0.99 22.30 17.27
C GLN A 119 -0.44 21.57 16.04
N TYR A 120 -0.98 21.87 14.84
CA TYR A 120 -0.50 21.29 13.60
C TYR A 120 0.89 21.83 13.23
N ALA A 121 1.11 23.14 13.38
CA ALA A 121 2.43 23.75 13.22
C ALA A 121 3.48 23.13 14.17
N HIS A 122 3.10 22.93 15.44
CA HIS A 122 3.95 22.26 16.43
C HIS A 122 4.27 20.81 16.02
N LYS A 123 3.27 20.05 15.56
CA LYS A 123 3.45 18.67 15.09
C LYS A 123 4.39 18.61 13.89
N LEU A 124 4.24 19.52 12.91
CA LEU A 124 5.11 19.59 11.74
C LEU A 124 6.56 19.91 12.13
N ARG A 125 6.78 20.83 13.08
CA ARG A 125 8.13 21.13 13.60
C ARG A 125 8.82 19.91 14.20
N HIS A 126 8.10 19.06 14.91
CA HIS A 126 8.66 17.90 15.62
C HIS A 126 8.67 16.61 14.81
N ARG A 127 8.25 16.66 13.55
CA ARG A 127 8.32 15.48 12.69
C ARG A 127 9.78 15.19 12.37
N LYS A 128 10.39 14.26 13.11
CA LYS A 128 11.65 13.64 12.68
C LYS A 128 11.41 13.02 11.30
N ASP A 129 12.37 13.20 10.40
CA ASP A 129 12.31 12.79 9.01
C ASP A 129 12.22 11.25 8.89
N VAL A 130 11.01 10.69 9.05
CA VAL A 130 10.73 9.24 8.93
C VAL A 130 11.07 8.73 7.52
N SER A 131 11.33 9.65 6.58
CA SER A 131 11.81 9.42 5.23
C SER A 131 13.15 8.66 5.17
N HIS A 132 14.03 8.81 6.18
CA HIS A 132 15.29 8.06 6.23
C HIS A 132 15.11 6.63 6.78
N ALA A 133 14.19 6.42 7.73
CA ALA A 133 13.93 5.11 8.32
C ALA A 133 13.17 4.16 7.38
N ALA A 134 12.29 4.68 6.52
CA ALA A 134 11.53 3.87 5.56
C ALA A 134 12.38 3.35 4.38
N LYS A 135 13.50 4.00 4.05
CA LYS A 135 14.44 3.52 3.01
C LYS A 135 15.37 2.40 3.52
N VAL A 136 15.67 2.35 4.82
CA VAL A 136 16.54 1.30 5.39
C VAL A 136 15.76 0.00 5.70
N GLY A 137 14.44 0.08 5.96
CA GLY A 137 13.61 -1.10 6.29
C GLY A 137 13.18 -1.99 5.11
N LYS A 138 13.29 -1.54 3.85
CA LYS A 138 12.94 -2.34 2.66
C LYS A 138 14.11 -3.09 2.02
N ALA A 139 15.35 -2.85 2.47
CA ALA A 139 16.55 -3.42 1.85
C ALA A 139 17.16 -4.62 2.62
N THR A 140 16.62 -5.02 3.77
CA THR A 140 17.31 -5.99 4.66
C THR A 140 16.47 -7.20 5.09
N SER A 141 15.41 -7.57 4.36
CA SER A 141 14.77 -8.89 4.53
C SER A 141 15.00 -9.77 3.30
N THR A 142 16.26 -9.98 2.96
CA THR A 142 16.66 -11.06 2.06
C THR A 142 18.08 -11.50 2.41
N ARG A 143 18.22 -12.36 3.43
CA ARG A 143 19.29 -13.38 3.67
C ARG A 143 19.24 -13.86 5.12
N LEU A 144 18.87 -15.13 5.38
CA LEU A 144 19.74 -16.32 5.66
C LEU A 144 19.58 -16.72 7.15
N PRO A 145 20.08 -17.87 7.67
CA PRO A 145 20.46 -19.20 7.14
C PRO A 145 19.63 -20.32 7.87
N ARG A 146 19.81 -21.64 7.80
CA ARG A 146 20.83 -22.58 7.32
C ARG A 146 20.10 -23.87 6.95
#